data_AF-A0A931LT51-F1
#
_entry.id   AF-A0A931LT51-F1
#
_cell.length_a   1.000
_cell.length_b   1.000
_cell.length_c   1.000
_cell.angle_alpha   90.00
_cell.angle_beta   90.00
_cell.angle_gamma   90.00
#
_symmetry.space_group_name_H-M   'P 1'
#
loop_
_entity.id
_entity.type
_entity.pdbx_description
1 polymer ?
#
loop_
_entity_poly.entity_id
_entity_poly.type
_entity_poly.pdbx_seq_one_letter_code
_entity_poly.pdbx_strand_id
1 'polypeptide(L)'
;MAVKGTRKQPTKKPLSKQPPKAPDGEKYLYGFTQGGEKKHDGITNDPTRREKEHQQRWKGGKLEVKQGPMPEDKARAKEAKLPKAITPKPGPKPKPKPKPRKR
;
A
#
# COMPACT_ATOMS: atom_id res chain seq x y z
N MET A 1 1.11 52.63 22.05
CA MET A 1 0.79 51.19 22.25
C MET A 1 0.52 50.59 20.87
N ALA A 2 1.42 49.77 20.32
CA ALA A 2 1.27 49.18 18.99
C ALA A 2 1.24 47.66 19.09
N VAL A 3 0.07 47.07 18.88
CA VAL A 3 -0.13 45.61 18.81
C VAL A 3 0.37 45.10 17.48
N LYS A 4 1.57 44.48 17.49
CA LYS A 4 2.10 43.75 16.34
C LYS A 4 1.24 42.51 16.11
N GLY A 5 0.44 42.55 15.04
CA GLY A 5 -0.35 41.42 14.56
C GLY A 5 0.55 40.24 14.21
N THR A 6 0.43 39.16 14.98
CA THR A 6 1.09 37.89 14.73
C THR A 6 0.42 37.22 13.52
N ARG A 7 1.05 37.35 12.35
CA ARG A 7 0.69 36.61 11.13
C ARG A 7 0.93 35.12 11.40
N LYS A 8 -0.12 34.41 11.85
CA LYS A 8 -0.12 32.95 11.97
C LYS A 8 0.19 32.36 10.59
N GLN A 9 1.38 31.79 10.44
CA GLN A 9 1.67 30.94 9.29
C GLN A 9 0.71 29.73 9.33
N PRO A 10 0.08 29.34 8.21
CA PRO A 10 -0.67 28.09 8.18
C PRO A 10 0.31 26.95 8.42
N THR A 11 0.20 26.32 9.59
CA THR A 11 0.93 25.11 9.96
C THR A 11 0.49 23.98 9.04
N LYS A 12 1.11 23.89 7.87
CA LYS A 12 1.11 22.68 7.03
C LYS A 12 1.89 21.60 7.78
N LYS A 13 1.24 20.91 8.71
CA LYS A 13 1.73 19.64 9.28
C LYS A 13 0.78 18.50 8.90
N PRO A 14 1.30 17.32 8.52
CA PRO A 14 2.53 17.06 7.79
C PRO A 14 2.19 16.70 6.33
N LEU A 15 3.01 17.16 5.38
CA LEU A 15 3.17 16.45 4.12
C LEU A 15 3.27 14.97 4.48
N SER A 16 2.42 14.10 3.90
CA SER A 16 2.57 12.66 3.99
C SER A 16 3.99 12.37 3.50
N LYS A 17 4.97 12.39 4.40
CA LYS A 17 6.39 12.33 4.11
C LYS A 17 6.68 10.88 3.79
N GLN A 18 6.19 10.45 2.63
CA GLN A 18 6.74 9.28 2.02
C GLN A 18 8.25 9.48 1.93
N PRO A 19 9.02 8.42 2.20
CA PRO A 19 10.46 8.55 2.15
C PRO A 19 10.87 8.99 0.75
N PRO A 20 11.97 9.76 0.64
CA PRO A 20 12.50 10.16 -0.66
C PRO A 20 12.84 8.90 -1.49
N LYS A 21 13.05 9.10 -2.79
CA LYS A 21 13.53 8.06 -3.68
C LYS A 21 14.74 7.34 -3.06
N ALA A 22 14.70 6.02 -3.03
CA ALA A 22 15.76 5.18 -2.51
C ALA A 22 17.07 5.44 -3.26
N PRO A 23 18.22 5.35 -2.57
CA PRO A 23 19.54 5.27 -3.20
C PRO A 23 19.60 4.18 -4.27
N ASP A 24 20.52 4.32 -5.21
CA ASP A 24 20.68 3.36 -6.29
C ASP A 24 21.02 1.97 -5.73
N GLY A 25 20.30 0.94 -6.19
CA GLY A 25 20.40 -0.42 -5.65
C GLY A 25 19.59 -0.70 -4.38
N GLU A 26 18.92 0.29 -3.80
CA GLU A 26 18.03 0.09 -2.64
C GLU A 26 16.54 0.15 -3.00
N LYS A 27 15.72 -0.56 -2.23
CA LYS A 27 14.26 -0.60 -2.38
C LYS A 27 13.58 -0.51 -1.02
N TYR A 28 12.40 0.09 -1.03
CA TYR A 28 11.43 0.06 0.05
C TYR A 28 10.41 -1.05 -0.19
N LEU A 29 10.14 -1.85 0.83
CA LEU A 29 8.95 -2.69 0.90
C LEU A 29 7.75 -1.81 1.26
N TYR A 30 6.70 -1.86 0.46
CA TYR A 30 5.49 -1.07 0.67
C TYR A 30 4.25 -1.95 0.60
N GLY A 31 3.20 -1.49 1.29
CA GLY A 31 1.83 -1.97 1.13
C GLY A 31 0.93 -0.81 0.71
N PHE A 32 0.12 -1.01 -0.32
CA PHE A 32 -0.90 -0.08 -0.75
C PHE A 32 -2.25 -0.48 -0.15
N THR A 33 -2.88 0.44 0.57
CA THR A 33 -4.18 0.25 1.22
C THR A 33 -5.20 1.24 0.66
N GLN A 34 -6.45 0.81 0.54
CA GLN A 34 -7.57 1.66 0.09
C GLN A 34 -8.79 1.34 0.96
N GLY A 35 -9.35 2.35 1.63
CA GLY A 35 -10.53 2.17 2.49
C GLY A 35 -10.32 1.21 3.65
N GLY A 36 -9.08 1.08 4.16
CA GLY A 36 -8.73 0.11 5.21
C GLY A 36 -8.41 -1.30 4.68
N GLU A 37 -8.62 -1.58 3.41
CA GLU A 37 -8.25 -2.85 2.79
C GLU A 37 -6.90 -2.76 2.07
N LYS A 38 -6.07 -3.78 2.28
CA LYS A 38 -4.79 -3.93 1.61
C LYS A 38 -5.00 -4.43 0.18
N LYS A 39 -4.71 -3.60 -0.82
CA LYS A 39 -4.91 -3.93 -2.25
C LYS A 39 -3.66 -4.51 -2.90
N HIS A 40 -2.48 -4.05 -2.49
CA HIS A 40 -1.23 -4.49 -3.12
C HIS A 40 -0.05 -4.40 -2.16
N ASP A 41 0.96 -5.24 -2.36
CA ASP A 41 2.29 -5.07 -1.78
C ASP A 41 3.34 -5.28 -2.86
N GLY A 42 4.48 -4.66 -2.64
CA GLY A 42 5.66 -4.96 -3.43
C GLY A 42 6.86 -4.20 -2.90
N ILE A 43 7.88 -4.13 -3.73
CA ILE A 43 9.05 -3.28 -3.48
C ILE A 43 9.08 -2.14 -4.49
N THR A 44 9.58 -0.98 -4.09
CA THR A 44 9.75 0.18 -4.96
C THR A 44 11.00 0.95 -4.56
N ASN A 45 11.75 1.46 -5.53
CA ASN A 45 12.77 2.47 -5.25
C ASN A 45 12.16 3.86 -5.09
N ASP A 46 10.98 4.10 -5.65
CA ASP A 46 10.33 5.42 -5.63
C ASP A 46 8.90 5.28 -5.11
N PRO A 47 8.68 5.41 -3.78
CA PRO A 47 7.36 5.28 -3.19
C PRO A 47 6.42 6.41 -3.63
N THR A 48 6.94 7.62 -3.86
CA THR A 48 6.14 8.78 -4.31
C THR A 48 5.61 8.60 -5.72
N ARG A 49 6.44 8.14 -6.65
CA ARG A 49 5.98 7.80 -8.00
C ARG A 49 4.99 6.64 -7.95
N ARG A 50 5.30 5.59 -7.18
CA ARG A 50 4.46 4.39 -7.09
C ARG A 50 3.09 4.68 -6.48
N GLU A 51 3.03 5.56 -5.47
CA GLU A 51 1.76 5.98 -4.90
C GLU A 51 0.89 6.69 -5.94
N LYS A 52 1.46 7.64 -6.70
CA LYS A 52 0.72 8.35 -7.74
C LYS A 52 0.18 7.41 -8.81
N GLU A 53 0.99 6.45 -9.26
CA GLU A 53 0.53 5.41 -10.21
C GLU A 53 -0.63 4.59 -9.63
N HIS A 54 -0.52 4.16 -8.38
CA HIS A 54 -1.56 3.37 -7.71
C HIS A 54 -2.82 4.19 -7.41
N GLN A 55 -2.69 5.48 -7.06
CA GLN A 55 -3.83 6.38 -6.85
C GLN A 55 -4.63 6.63 -8.12
N GLN A 56 -3.99 6.63 -9.29
CA GLN A 56 -4.70 6.70 -10.57
C GLN A 56 -5.59 5.48 -10.79
N ARG A 57 -5.15 4.30 -10.33
CA ARG A 57 -5.89 3.03 -10.46
C ARG A 57 -6.88 2.79 -9.32
N TRP A 58 -6.54 3.24 -8.11
CA TRP A 58 -7.28 3.09 -6.87
C TRP A 58 -7.39 4.46 -6.17
N LYS A 59 -8.40 5.24 -6.60
CA LYS A 59 -8.66 6.58 -6.04
C LYS A 59 -8.87 6.51 -4.52
N GLY A 60 -8.17 7.38 -3.80
CA GLY A 60 -8.22 7.45 -2.34
C GLY A 60 -7.41 6.36 -1.62
N GLY A 61 -6.61 5.56 -2.34
CA GLY A 61 -5.65 4.68 -1.72
C GLY A 61 -4.37 5.40 -1.29
N LYS A 62 -3.68 4.81 -0.31
CA LYS A 62 -2.43 5.32 0.26
C LYS A 62 -1.36 4.23 0.21
N LEU A 63 -0.15 4.63 -0.15
CA LEU A 63 1.02 3.76 -0.08
C LEU A 63 1.69 3.95 1.28
N GLU A 64 1.84 2.84 2.00
CA GLU A 64 2.52 2.78 3.28
C GLU A 64 3.81 1.99 3.13
N VAL A 65 4.93 2.62 3.47
CA VAL A 65 6.24 1.96 3.49
C VAL A 65 6.32 1.12 4.75
N LYS A 66 6.40 -0.20 4.57
CA LYS A 66 6.51 -1.17 5.66
C LYS A 66 7.94 -1.31 6.16
N GLN A 67 8.91 -1.25 5.24
CA GLN A 67 10.31 -1.47 5.58
C GLN A 67 11.27 -0.92 4.50
N GLY A 68 12.44 -0.42 4.89
CA GLY A 68 13.49 0.04 3.98
C GLY A 68 14.02 1.44 4.32
N PRO A 69 14.97 1.99 3.54
CA PRO A 69 15.52 1.40 2.33
C PRO A 69 16.41 0.19 2.66
N MET A 70 16.44 -0.80 1.77
CA MET A 70 17.29 -1.99 1.91
C MET A 70 17.79 -2.44 0.53
N PRO A 71 18.92 -3.17 0.45
CA PRO A 71 19.46 -3.65 -0.81
C PRO A 71 18.43 -4.43 -1.64
N GLU A 72 18.46 -4.27 -2.96
CA GLU A 72 17.50 -4.90 -3.88
C GLU A 72 17.38 -6.41 -3.66
N ASP A 73 18.49 -7.10 -3.40
CA ASP A 73 18.51 -8.55 -3.12
C ASP A 73 17.68 -8.90 -1.88
N LYS A 74 17.90 -8.18 -0.77
CA LYS A 74 17.11 -8.34 0.47
C LYS A 74 15.65 -7.96 0.27
N ALA A 75 15.39 -6.92 -0.51
CA ALA A 75 14.04 -6.49 -0.82
C ALA A 75 13.29 -7.53 -1.63
N ARG A 76 13.91 -8.10 -2.66
CA ARG A 76 13.36 -9.18 -3.49
C ARG A 76 13.16 -10.45 -2.68
N ALA A 77 14.10 -10.80 -1.79
CA ALA A 77 13.95 -11.93 -0.88
C ALA A 77 12.76 -11.75 0.09
N LYS A 78 12.48 -10.52 0.54
CA LYS A 78 11.29 -10.21 1.33
C LYS A 78 10.02 -10.18 0.50
N GLU A 79 10.07 -9.67 -0.72
CA GLU A 79 8.96 -9.69 -1.66
C GLU A 79 8.51 -11.12 -1.96
N ALA A 80 9.46 -12.03 -2.17
CA ALA A 80 9.20 -13.45 -2.37
C ALA A 80 8.52 -14.12 -1.16
N LYS A 81 8.76 -13.60 0.05
CA LYS A 81 8.13 -14.06 1.30
C LYS A 81 6.80 -13.39 1.59
N LEU A 82 6.46 -12.29 0.91
CA LEU A 82 5.13 -11.72 1.04
C LEU A 82 4.12 -12.76 0.55
N PRO A 83 3.00 -12.95 1.26
CA PRO A 83 1.96 -13.83 0.79
C PRO A 83 1.49 -13.30 -0.57
N LYS A 84 1.82 -14.02 -1.64
CA LYS A 84 1.15 -13.82 -2.93
C LYS A 84 -0.33 -13.85 -2.62
N ALA A 85 -1.03 -12.77 -3.00
CA ALA A 85 -2.46 -12.59 -2.73
C ALA A 85 -3.14 -13.94 -2.79
N ILE A 86 -3.82 -14.29 -1.70
CA ILE A 86 -4.53 -15.55 -1.53
C ILE A 86 -5.37 -15.70 -2.79
N THR A 87 -4.90 -16.50 -3.74
CA THR A 87 -5.80 -17.08 -4.73
C THR A 87 -6.83 -17.73 -3.84
N PRO A 88 -8.11 -17.34 -3.91
CA PRO A 88 -9.11 -18.04 -3.13
C PRO A 88 -8.89 -19.50 -3.49
N LYS A 89 -8.46 -20.31 -2.51
CA LYS A 89 -8.51 -21.77 -2.66
C LYS A 89 -9.92 -22.01 -3.20
N PRO A 90 -10.10 -22.67 -4.35
CA PRO A 90 -11.43 -22.95 -4.85
C PRO A 90 -12.19 -23.56 -3.67
N GLY A 91 -13.14 -22.81 -3.12
CA GLY A 91 -13.94 -23.28 -2.01
C GLY A 91 -14.54 -24.62 -2.42
N PRO A 92 -14.74 -25.56 -1.49
CA PRO A 92 -15.40 -26.83 -1.82
C PRO A 92 -16.67 -26.51 -2.61
N LYS A 93 -16.76 -26.99 -3.85
CA LYS A 93 -17.95 -26.84 -4.71
C LYS A 93 -19.18 -27.13 -3.84
N PRO A 94 -20.19 -26.25 -3.81
CA PRO A 94 -21.41 -26.55 -3.08
C PRO A 94 -21.94 -27.89 -3.59
N LYS A 95 -22.03 -28.88 -2.71
CA LYS A 95 -22.64 -30.18 -3.05
C LYS A 95 -24.02 -29.89 -3.63
N PRO A 96 -24.39 -30.50 -4.77
CA PRO A 96 -25.73 -30.31 -5.32
C PRO A 96 -26.75 -30.70 -4.25
N LYS A 97 -27.61 -29.75 -3.86
CA LYS A 97 -28.73 -30.03 -2.96
C LYS A 97 -29.55 -31.17 -3.58
N PRO A 98 -29.88 -32.24 -2.83
CA PRO A 98 -30.79 -33.26 -3.35
C PRO A 98 -32.11 -32.58 -3.71
N LYS A 99 -32.55 -32.73 -4.97
CA LYS A 99 -33.84 -32.23 -5.43
C LYS A 99 -34.93 -32.87 -4.56
N PRO A 100 -35.93 -32.11 -4.09
CA PRO A 100 -37.06 -32.71 -3.39
C PRO A 100 -37.75 -33.68 -4.35
N ARG A 101 -37.75 -34.97 -3.98
CA ARG A 101 -38.51 -36.00 -4.66
C ARG A 101 -39.98 -35.65 -4.44
N LYS A 102 -40.66 -35.17 -5.49
CA LYS A 102 -42.12 -34.98 -5.46
C LYS A 102 -42.75 -36.33 -5.15
N ARG A 103 -43.75 -36.28 -4.26
CA ARG A 103 -44.56 -37.39 -3.75
C ARG A 103 -45.09 -38.28 -4.86
#